data_AF-A0A2N3I148-F1
#
_entry.id   AF-A0A2N3I148-F1
#
_cell.length_a   1.000
_cell.length_b   1.000
_cell.length_c   1.000
_cell.angle_alpha   90.00
_cell.angle_beta   90.00
_cell.angle_gamma   90.00
#
_symmetry.space_group_name_H-M   'P 1'
#
loop_
_entity.id
_entity.type
_entity.pdbx_description
1 polymer ?
#
loop_
_entity_poly.entity_id
_entity_poly.type
_entity_poly.pdbx_seq_one_letter_code
_entity_poly.pdbx_strand_id
1 'polypeptide(L)'
;MGKNTFRISFDDGTTKSVSVEIVDDYVCKYCDDEITLDQIKKTIGGTVGSNQITNINKVLPFINKYRKDFGLDTCLKKAHFLAQITHESDKFNSLEEYERWNYRSENKATGKIVSLPGVFSNTPIEFDETMGESLKEYLTEIFTIKDDKDKVLTKTNDEIKKLLLDNKVKVVDKKLYTNYQQGEELLKEVKEKKEDGTETEVIKFKIYLKSHSHFGIPLLSRMYAPYKGDRRGLGNGDELSKDGWKYKGRGLKQLTGIDNYKNFTKYRNGVTFTDDTSGKIDFEKNDDLGSPQDAKKGNYVKVSEPMYAVQSALWFWNKGSQKDNKYAVEHAENDDVNLVSKAVNAFDTENLAIREGYYNNARKKDAIDIVRHHTDIYDNGTDEQKKTSKAYFEKWKDKDDEAKKKLEEINKAD
;
A
#
# COMPACT_ATOMS: atom_id res chain seq x y z
N MET A 1 31.68 30.26 -7.82
CA MET A 1 31.43 31.68 -8.22
C MET A 1 32.26 32.03 -9.43
N GLY A 2 31.62 32.08 -10.60
CA GLY A 2 32.24 32.50 -11.86
C GLY A 2 31.47 33.69 -12.44
N LYS A 3 32.18 34.75 -12.83
CA LYS A 3 31.57 35.91 -13.48
C LYS A 3 31.72 35.75 -14.98
N ASN A 4 30.63 35.37 -15.65
CA ASN A 4 30.60 35.28 -17.11
C ASN A 4 30.21 36.64 -17.67
N THR A 5 31.07 37.20 -18.52
CA THR A 5 30.80 38.48 -19.19
C THR A 5 30.49 38.23 -20.65
N PHE A 6 29.26 38.55 -21.03
CA PHE A 6 28.79 38.49 -22.40
C PHE A 6 28.88 39.87 -23.03
N ARG A 7 29.37 39.95 -24.27
CA ARG A 7 29.31 41.17 -25.08
C ARG A 7 28.12 41.08 -26.01
N ILE A 8 27.15 41.98 -25.84
CA ILE A 8 25.97 42.09 -26.69
C ILE A 8 26.22 43.27 -27.62
N SER A 9 26.16 43.02 -28.94
CA SER A 9 26.24 44.06 -29.97
C SER A 9 24.84 44.43 -30.42
N PHE A 10 24.57 45.73 -30.55
CA PHE A 10 23.29 46.28 -31.00
C PHE A 10 23.40 46.76 -32.45
N ASP A 11 22.25 46.87 -33.13
CA ASP A 11 22.17 47.25 -34.55
C ASP A 11 22.69 48.67 -34.84
N ASP A 12 22.79 49.51 -33.81
CA ASP A 12 23.40 50.85 -33.89
C ASP A 12 24.95 50.84 -33.82
N GLY A 13 25.55 49.65 -33.80
CA GLY A 13 27.00 49.44 -33.72
C GLY A 13 27.57 49.56 -32.30
N THR A 14 26.74 49.82 -31.29
CA THR A 14 27.22 49.85 -29.90
C THR A 14 27.35 48.44 -29.33
N THR A 15 28.31 48.24 -28.43
CA THR A 15 28.48 46.98 -27.70
C THR A 15 28.36 47.23 -26.21
N LYS A 16 27.52 46.46 -25.51
CA LYS A 16 27.45 46.46 -24.04
C LYS A 16 27.95 45.15 -23.48
N SER A 17 28.76 45.24 -22.43
CA SER A 17 29.15 44.09 -21.63
C SER A 17 28.11 43.86 -20.54
N VAL A 18 27.48 42.69 -20.55
CA VAL A 18 26.61 42.21 -19.47
C VAL A 18 27.38 41.14 -18.71
N SER A 19 27.68 41.40 -17.44
CA SER A 19 28.23 40.38 -16.56
C SER A 19 27.11 39.69 -15.81
N VAL A 20 27.02 38.37 -15.95
CA VAL A 20 26.13 37.51 -15.15
C VAL A 20 27.00 36.78 -14.14
N GLU A 21 26.65 36.93 -12.87
CA GLU A 21 27.26 36.17 -11.78
C GLU A 21 26.54 34.83 -11.66
N ILE A 22 27.25 33.74 -11.96
CA ILE A 22 26.71 32.40 -11.71
C ILE A 22 27.07 32.06 -10.27
N VAL A 23 26.05 32.14 -9.41
CA VAL A 23 26.10 31.67 -8.04
C VAL A 23 25.52 30.26 -8.03
N ASP A 24 26.36 29.29 -7.68
CA ASP A 24 25.90 27.92 -7.49
C ASP A 24 24.95 27.87 -6.28
N ASP A 25 23.89 27.08 -6.38
CA ASP A 25 22.96 26.89 -5.27
C ASP A 25 23.69 26.33 -4.04
N TYR A 26 23.38 26.90 -2.88
CA TYR A 26 23.90 26.38 -1.62
C TYR A 26 23.31 25.01 -1.33
N VAL A 27 24.16 24.05 -0.98
CA VAL A 27 23.76 22.68 -0.62
C VAL A 27 23.84 22.54 0.90
N CYS A 28 22.72 22.18 1.53
CA CYS A 28 22.69 21.92 2.96
C CYS A 28 23.61 20.74 3.32
N LYS A 29 24.61 20.98 4.18
CA LYS A 29 25.64 20.00 4.57
C LYS A 29 25.12 18.72 5.22
N TYR A 30 23.88 18.72 5.71
CA TYR A 30 23.25 17.59 6.39
C TYR A 30 22.32 16.76 5.50
N CYS A 31 22.06 17.23 4.27
CA CYS A 31 21.29 16.49 3.28
C CYS A 31 21.95 15.15 2.97
N ASP A 32 23.28 15.18 2.90
CA ASP A 32 24.13 14.03 2.68
C ASP A 32 24.39 13.16 3.90
N ASP A 33 23.91 13.50 5.09
CA ASP A 33 24.12 12.67 6.27
C ASP A 33 23.27 11.40 6.24
N GLU A 34 23.85 10.34 6.80
CA GLU A 34 23.13 9.11 7.12
C GLU A 34 21.98 9.37 8.11
N ILE A 35 20.89 8.64 7.92
CA ILE A 35 19.80 8.58 8.89
C ILE A 35 20.29 7.80 10.11
N THR A 36 20.00 8.29 11.31
CA THR A 36 20.37 7.60 12.55
C THR A 36 19.19 6.86 13.17
N LEU A 37 19.50 5.88 14.02
CA LEU A 37 18.49 5.19 14.84
C LEU A 37 17.70 6.19 15.70
N ASP A 38 18.37 7.22 16.23
CA ASP A 38 17.71 8.22 17.07
C ASP A 38 16.68 9.03 16.27
N GLN A 39 17.02 9.47 15.05
CA GLN A 39 16.08 10.16 14.17
C GLN A 39 14.83 9.34 13.85
N ILE A 40 14.99 8.01 13.65
CA ILE A 40 13.85 7.11 13.45
C ILE A 40 13.01 6.99 14.73
N LYS A 41 13.65 6.84 15.90
CA LYS A 41 12.94 6.80 17.20
C LYS A 41 12.14 8.08 17.44
N LYS A 42 12.72 9.23 17.13
CA LYS A 42 12.06 10.54 17.25
C LYS A 42 10.89 10.68 16.29
N THR A 43 11.03 10.16 15.07
CA THR A 43 9.93 10.10 14.08
C THR A 43 8.77 9.25 14.59
N ILE A 44 9.04 8.05 15.13
CA ILE A 44 8.02 7.18 15.74
C ILE A 44 7.30 7.90 16.88
N GLY A 45 8.06 8.61 17.71
CA GLY A 45 7.56 9.29 18.90
C GLY A 45 7.19 8.33 20.04
N GLY A 46 7.10 8.85 21.26
CA GLY A 46 6.81 8.05 22.45
C GLY A 46 7.86 6.97 22.74
N THR A 47 7.47 5.95 23.50
CA THR A 47 8.35 4.84 23.86
C THR A 47 8.53 3.88 22.69
N VAL A 48 9.78 3.65 22.27
CA VAL A 48 10.13 2.69 21.22
C VAL A 48 10.60 1.38 21.85
N GLY A 49 9.89 0.29 21.55
CA GLY A 49 10.15 -1.04 22.10
C GLY A 49 11.34 -1.77 21.47
N SER A 50 11.80 -2.83 22.13
CA SER A 50 12.95 -3.65 21.69
C SER A 50 12.75 -4.30 20.32
N ASN A 51 11.54 -4.76 20.00
CA ASN A 51 11.22 -5.35 18.70
C ASN A 51 11.35 -4.33 17.57
N GLN A 52 10.85 -3.11 17.78
CA GLN A 52 10.97 -2.01 16.82
C GLN A 52 12.45 -1.67 16.60
N ILE A 53 13.23 -1.52 17.68
CA ILE A 53 14.68 -1.25 17.59
C ILE A 53 15.39 -2.35 16.79
N THR A 54 15.05 -3.62 17.05
CA THR A 54 15.63 -4.76 16.33
C THR A 54 15.35 -4.68 14.83
N ASN A 55 14.12 -4.39 14.43
CA ASN A 55 13.77 -4.26 13.02
C ASN A 55 14.38 -3.02 12.37
N ILE A 56 14.41 -1.88 13.07
CA ILE A 56 15.09 -0.66 12.59
C ILE A 56 16.56 -0.96 12.32
N ASN A 57 17.27 -1.60 13.25
CA ASN A 57 18.68 -1.94 13.09
C ASN A 57 18.95 -2.89 11.90
N LYS A 58 17.97 -3.72 11.52
CA LYS A 58 18.10 -4.60 10.35
C LYS A 58 17.96 -3.83 9.03
N VAL A 59 17.06 -2.86 8.96
CA VAL A 59 16.77 -2.14 7.70
C VAL A 59 17.60 -0.87 7.51
N LEU A 60 17.99 -0.21 8.61
CA LEU A 60 18.71 1.07 8.59
C LEU A 60 20.00 1.04 7.73
N PRO A 61 20.85 -0.01 7.79
CA PRO A 61 22.02 -0.08 6.93
C PRO A 61 21.67 -0.03 5.43
N PHE A 62 20.58 -0.68 5.02
CA PHE A 62 20.11 -0.66 3.64
C PHE A 62 19.45 0.66 3.26
N ILE A 63 18.71 1.28 4.19
CA ILE A 63 18.17 2.65 3.98
C ILE A 63 19.34 3.60 3.69
N ASN A 64 20.38 3.61 4.54
CA ASN A 64 21.53 4.48 4.37
C ASN A 64 22.37 4.15 3.14
N LYS A 65 22.48 2.86 2.79
CA LYS A 65 23.17 2.42 1.57
C LYS A 65 22.50 2.96 0.30
N TYR A 66 21.19 2.87 0.22
CA TYR A 66 20.45 3.17 -1.01
C TYR A 66 19.90 4.60 -1.08
N ARG A 67 19.90 5.36 0.02
CA ARG A 67 19.22 6.66 0.09
C ARG A 67 19.60 7.61 -1.06
N LYS A 68 20.89 7.70 -1.42
CA LYS A 68 21.36 8.64 -2.44
C LYS A 68 20.86 8.25 -3.83
N ASP A 69 21.05 6.99 -4.20
CA ASP A 69 20.69 6.44 -5.51
C ASP A 69 19.17 6.53 -5.80
N PHE A 70 18.35 6.65 -4.76
CA PHE A 70 16.89 6.60 -4.85
C PHE A 70 16.19 7.87 -4.32
N GLY A 71 16.87 9.01 -4.32
CA GLY A 71 16.26 10.31 -4.04
C GLY A 71 15.81 10.49 -2.59
N LEU A 72 16.60 10.00 -1.64
CA LEU A 72 16.53 10.31 -0.21
C LEU A 72 17.78 11.11 0.18
N ASP A 73 18.06 12.11 -0.64
CA ASP A 73 19.27 12.93 -0.68
C ASP A 73 19.07 14.33 -0.09
N THR A 74 17.86 14.67 0.35
CA THR A 74 17.57 15.92 1.07
C THR A 74 16.98 15.63 2.44
N CYS A 75 17.18 16.54 3.40
CA CYS A 75 16.54 16.45 4.72
C CYS A 75 15.01 16.29 4.58
N LEU A 76 14.39 17.03 3.67
CA LEU A 76 12.95 17.00 3.44
C LEU A 76 12.47 15.62 2.95
N LYS A 77 13.12 15.04 1.93
CA LYS A 77 12.79 13.71 1.40
C LYS A 77 13.02 12.61 2.45
N LYS A 78 14.09 12.70 3.25
CA LYS A 78 14.34 11.80 4.38
C LYS A 78 13.18 11.84 5.39
N ALA A 79 12.75 13.03 5.81
CA ALA A 79 11.66 13.18 6.77
C ALA A 79 10.33 12.62 6.26
N HIS A 80 9.96 12.92 5.01
CA HIS A 80 8.75 12.36 4.37
C HIS A 80 8.81 10.84 4.27
N PHE A 81 9.93 10.30 3.79
CA PHE A 81 10.09 8.85 3.63
C PHE A 81 9.99 8.13 4.98
N LEU A 82 10.68 8.63 6.02
CA LEU A 82 10.61 8.07 7.37
C LEU A 82 9.20 8.10 7.94
N ALA A 83 8.44 9.18 7.74
CA ALA A 83 7.05 9.28 8.18
C ALA A 83 6.17 8.20 7.53
N GLN A 84 6.31 7.99 6.22
CA GLN A 84 5.53 6.99 5.50
C GLN A 84 5.89 5.57 5.95
N ILE A 85 7.18 5.20 5.98
CA ILE A 85 7.55 3.83 6.40
C ILE A 85 7.24 3.57 7.87
N THR A 86 7.23 4.60 8.72
CA THR A 86 6.79 4.48 10.11
C THR A 86 5.33 4.06 10.20
N HIS A 87 4.46 4.65 9.38
CA HIS A 87 3.04 4.27 9.35
C HIS A 87 2.85 2.87 8.76
N GLU A 88 3.40 2.61 7.58
CA GLU A 88 3.14 1.38 6.82
C GLU A 88 3.69 0.11 7.47
N SER A 89 4.77 0.23 8.26
CA SER A 89 5.41 -0.91 8.92
C SER A 89 4.92 -1.14 10.36
N ASP A 90 3.79 -0.52 10.75
CA ASP A 90 3.31 -0.50 12.13
C ASP A 90 4.43 -0.04 13.10
N LYS A 91 5.03 1.12 12.80
CA LYS A 91 6.17 1.69 13.53
C LYS A 91 7.35 0.72 13.62
N PHE A 92 7.66 0.03 12.53
CA PHE A 92 8.70 -1.01 12.43
C PHE A 92 8.45 -2.24 13.32
N ASN A 93 7.22 -2.52 13.76
CA ASN A 93 6.91 -3.76 14.48
C ASN A 93 6.93 -4.99 13.58
N SER A 94 6.71 -4.83 12.27
CA SER A 94 6.75 -5.94 11.31
C SER A 94 7.20 -5.51 9.92
N LEU A 95 7.71 -6.47 9.16
CA LEU A 95 7.96 -6.37 7.72
C LEU A 95 6.99 -7.26 6.92
N GLU A 96 5.93 -7.75 7.56
CA GLU A 96 4.89 -8.58 6.96
C GLU A 96 3.55 -8.37 7.65
N GLU A 97 2.47 -8.37 6.88
CA GLU A 97 1.11 -8.30 7.39
C GLU A 97 0.76 -9.53 8.25
N TYR A 98 0.08 -9.26 9.36
CA TYR A 98 -0.39 -10.27 10.30
C TYR A 98 -1.71 -10.89 9.82
N GLU A 99 -1.83 -12.22 9.93
CA GLU A 99 -3.13 -12.88 9.88
C GLU A 99 -3.76 -12.88 11.26
N ARG A 100 -4.70 -11.96 11.51
CA ARG A 100 -5.47 -11.92 12.76
C ARG A 100 -6.90 -12.37 12.50
N TRP A 101 -7.30 -13.49 13.11
CA TRP A 101 -8.67 -14.03 13.04
C TRP A 101 -9.76 -13.06 13.50
N ASN A 102 -9.39 -12.08 14.34
CA ASN A 102 -10.27 -11.01 14.80
C ASN A 102 -9.77 -9.68 14.21
N TYR A 103 -10.16 -9.38 12.97
CA TYR A 103 -9.92 -8.05 12.40
C TYR A 103 -10.86 -7.07 13.12
N ARG A 104 -10.29 -6.02 13.70
CA ARG A 104 -11.05 -5.00 14.42
C ARG A 104 -11.15 -3.77 13.53
N SER A 105 -12.37 -3.37 13.21
CA SER A 105 -12.65 -2.09 12.57
C SER A 105 -13.65 -1.33 13.43
N GLU A 106 -13.43 -0.04 13.60
CA GLU A 106 -14.40 0.83 14.26
C GLU A 106 -15.59 1.05 13.32
N ASN A 107 -16.81 0.74 13.79
CA ASN A 107 -18.00 1.12 13.05
C ASN A 107 -18.22 2.63 13.21
N LYS A 108 -17.98 3.36 12.13
CA LYS A 108 -18.00 4.83 12.10
C LYS A 108 -19.34 5.47 12.46
N ALA A 109 -20.46 4.75 12.34
CA ALA A 109 -21.77 5.27 12.73
C ALA A 109 -22.00 5.18 14.25
N THR A 110 -21.26 4.30 14.94
CA THR A 110 -21.53 3.96 16.35
C THR A 110 -20.33 4.15 17.27
N GLY A 111 -19.13 4.39 16.73
CA GLY A 111 -17.87 4.47 17.49
C GLY A 111 -17.49 3.17 18.19
N LYS A 112 -18.23 2.07 17.94
CA LYS A 112 -17.97 0.78 18.57
C LYS A 112 -16.91 0.04 17.78
N ILE A 113 -15.94 -0.53 18.51
CA ILE A 113 -15.05 -1.53 17.96
C ILE A 113 -15.89 -2.72 17.55
N VAL A 114 -16.00 -2.95 16.24
CA VAL A 114 -16.59 -4.17 15.70
C VAL A 114 -15.45 -5.13 15.45
N SER A 115 -15.47 -6.24 16.17
CA SER A 115 -14.73 -7.42 15.74
C SER A 115 -15.49 -7.96 14.54
N LEU A 116 -14.94 -7.81 13.34
CA LEU A 116 -15.44 -8.57 12.20
C LEU A 116 -14.97 -10.01 12.44
N PRO A 117 -15.88 -11.01 12.62
CA PRO A 117 -15.45 -12.40 12.55
C PRO A 117 -14.72 -12.57 11.22
N GLY A 118 -13.47 -13.04 11.31
CA GLY A 118 -12.47 -12.88 10.29
C GLY A 118 -12.93 -13.30 8.91
N VAL A 119 -13.06 -12.31 8.02
CA VAL A 119 -13.12 -12.36 6.55
C VAL A 119 -14.23 -13.22 5.91
N PHE A 120 -14.65 -14.31 6.54
CA PHE A 120 -15.87 -15.06 6.28
C PHE A 120 -17.00 -14.52 7.15
N SER A 121 -18.04 -14.03 6.48
CA SER A 121 -19.22 -13.45 7.07
C SER A 121 -20.28 -14.51 7.43
N ASN A 122 -21.11 -14.20 8.42
CA ASN A 122 -22.36 -14.94 8.65
C ASN A 122 -23.53 -14.33 7.86
N THR A 123 -23.32 -13.22 7.17
CA THR A 123 -24.34 -12.51 6.39
C THR A 123 -24.48 -13.13 5.01
N PRO A 124 -25.72 -13.44 4.57
CA PRO A 124 -25.96 -13.89 3.20
C PRO A 124 -25.57 -12.82 2.17
N ILE A 125 -24.77 -13.21 1.20
CA ILE A 125 -24.32 -12.40 0.06
C ILE A 125 -24.68 -13.10 -1.26
N GLU A 126 -24.81 -12.35 -2.34
CA GLU A 126 -25.02 -12.93 -3.67
C GLU A 126 -23.78 -13.71 -4.09
N PHE A 127 -23.98 -14.93 -4.57
CA PHE A 127 -22.93 -15.74 -5.18
C PHE A 127 -22.42 -15.02 -6.42
N ASP A 128 -21.11 -14.76 -6.48
CA ASP A 128 -20.49 -13.98 -7.54
C ASP A 128 -19.52 -14.81 -8.39
N GLU A 129 -19.01 -14.17 -9.45
CA GLU A 129 -18.10 -14.80 -10.40
C GLU A 129 -16.81 -15.30 -9.72
N THR A 130 -16.30 -14.54 -8.75
CA THR A 130 -15.09 -14.91 -8.00
C THR A 130 -15.31 -16.20 -7.22
N MET A 131 -16.44 -16.33 -6.52
CA MET A 131 -16.78 -17.58 -5.82
C MET A 131 -16.98 -18.74 -6.79
N GLY A 132 -17.57 -18.46 -7.95
CA GLY A 132 -17.76 -19.44 -9.03
C GLY A 132 -16.44 -19.98 -9.57
N GLU A 133 -15.46 -19.12 -9.80
CA GLU A 133 -14.10 -19.52 -10.22
C GLU A 133 -13.35 -20.24 -9.11
N SER A 134 -13.43 -19.72 -7.88
CA SER A 134 -12.84 -20.30 -6.68
C SER A 134 -13.21 -21.77 -6.52
N LEU A 135 -14.51 -22.06 -6.59
CA LEU A 135 -15.07 -23.38 -6.30
C LEU A 135 -15.30 -24.24 -7.54
N LYS A 136 -14.79 -23.84 -8.71
CA LYS A 136 -15.17 -24.43 -10.01
C LYS A 136 -15.00 -25.94 -10.11
N GLU A 137 -14.08 -26.54 -9.36
CA GLU A 137 -13.87 -27.99 -9.35
C GLU A 137 -14.77 -28.72 -8.33
N TYR A 138 -15.43 -28.00 -7.42
CA TYR A 138 -16.10 -28.54 -6.23
C TYR A 138 -17.61 -28.31 -6.20
N LEU A 139 -18.18 -27.58 -7.17
CA LEU A 139 -19.60 -27.17 -7.12
C LEU A 139 -20.57 -28.37 -7.07
N THR A 140 -20.31 -29.46 -7.79
CA THR A 140 -21.14 -30.68 -7.74
C THR A 140 -21.03 -31.41 -6.41
N GLU A 141 -19.90 -31.26 -5.71
CA GLU A 141 -19.67 -31.87 -4.41
C GLU A 141 -20.47 -31.16 -3.32
N ILE A 142 -20.57 -29.83 -3.41
CA ILE A 142 -21.17 -29.00 -2.36
C ILE A 142 -22.58 -28.51 -2.68
N PHE A 143 -23.05 -28.59 -3.92
CA PHE A 143 -24.43 -28.24 -4.29
C PHE A 143 -25.24 -29.42 -4.82
N THR A 144 -26.54 -29.44 -4.52
CA THR A 144 -27.54 -30.32 -5.17
C THR A 144 -28.57 -29.46 -5.89
N ILE A 145 -28.90 -29.83 -7.12
CA ILE A 145 -30.07 -29.31 -7.81
C ILE A 145 -31.16 -30.38 -7.81
N LYS A 146 -32.37 -30.02 -7.40
CA LYS A 146 -33.52 -30.94 -7.39
C LYS A 146 -34.71 -30.34 -8.13
N ASP A 147 -35.58 -31.15 -8.70
CA ASP A 147 -36.84 -30.67 -9.28
C ASP A 147 -37.88 -30.35 -8.19
N ASP A 148 -39.12 -30.05 -8.61
CA ASP A 148 -40.25 -29.77 -7.71
C ASP A 148 -40.58 -30.96 -6.78
N LYS A 149 -40.31 -32.19 -7.24
CA LYS A 149 -40.55 -33.46 -6.55
C LYS A 149 -39.33 -33.99 -5.79
N ASP A 150 -38.34 -33.13 -5.56
CA ASP A 150 -37.09 -33.45 -4.86
C ASP A 150 -36.23 -34.54 -5.54
N LYS A 151 -36.46 -34.81 -6.82
CA LYS A 151 -35.58 -35.69 -7.60
C LYS A 151 -34.32 -34.91 -7.99
N VAL A 152 -33.15 -35.50 -7.73
CA VAL A 152 -31.85 -34.89 -8.07
C VAL A 152 -31.70 -34.77 -9.58
N LEU A 153 -31.38 -33.56 -10.03
CA LEU A 153 -31.03 -33.23 -11.40
C LEU A 153 -29.50 -33.25 -11.53
N THR A 154 -28.96 -34.19 -12.30
CA THR A 154 -27.52 -34.26 -12.58
C THR A 154 -27.07 -33.02 -13.35
N LYS A 155 -26.04 -32.35 -12.84
CA LYS A 155 -25.44 -31.14 -13.41
C LYS A 155 -23.93 -31.22 -13.34
N THR A 156 -23.28 -30.56 -14.30
CA THR A 156 -21.84 -30.30 -14.28
C THR A 156 -21.52 -29.10 -13.38
N ASN A 157 -20.25 -28.92 -13.01
CA ASN A 157 -19.79 -27.75 -12.26
C ASN A 157 -20.16 -26.44 -12.98
N ASP A 158 -19.91 -26.35 -14.29
CA ASP A 158 -20.22 -25.18 -15.11
C ASP A 158 -21.71 -24.86 -15.13
N GLU A 159 -22.57 -25.88 -15.25
CA GLU A 159 -24.01 -25.70 -15.16
C GLU A 159 -24.44 -25.20 -13.78
N ILE A 160 -23.90 -25.77 -12.69
CA ILE A 160 -24.21 -25.30 -11.33
C ILE A 160 -23.77 -23.85 -11.16
N LYS A 161 -22.54 -23.50 -11.56
CA LYS A 161 -22.02 -22.13 -11.53
C LYS A 161 -22.98 -21.17 -12.22
N LYS A 162 -23.37 -21.50 -13.46
CA LYS A 162 -24.32 -20.72 -14.25
C LYS A 162 -25.66 -20.56 -13.54
N LEU A 163 -26.21 -21.64 -12.98
CA LEU A 163 -27.48 -21.59 -12.25
C LEU A 163 -27.39 -20.70 -11.00
N LEU A 164 -26.29 -20.74 -10.25
CA LEU A 164 -26.08 -19.90 -9.07
C LEU A 164 -26.05 -18.41 -9.45
N LEU A 165 -25.32 -18.07 -10.51
CA LEU A 165 -25.16 -16.69 -11.01
C LEU A 165 -26.44 -16.14 -11.65
N ASP A 166 -27.01 -16.87 -12.62
CA ASP A 166 -28.21 -16.44 -13.37
C ASP A 166 -29.40 -16.22 -12.43
N ASN A 167 -29.44 -16.98 -11.33
CA ASN A 167 -30.50 -16.88 -10.32
C ASN A 167 -30.11 -16.05 -9.10
N LYS A 168 -28.96 -15.36 -9.06
CA LYS A 168 -28.55 -14.49 -7.94
C LYS A 168 -28.72 -15.18 -6.58
N VAL A 169 -28.22 -16.41 -6.48
CA VAL A 169 -28.38 -17.22 -5.28
C VAL A 169 -27.64 -16.55 -4.13
N LYS A 170 -28.27 -16.48 -2.97
CA LYS A 170 -27.61 -15.97 -1.76
C LYS A 170 -26.96 -17.12 -1.00
N VAL A 171 -25.70 -16.93 -0.61
CA VAL A 171 -24.89 -17.87 0.17
C VAL A 171 -24.30 -17.16 1.38
N VAL A 172 -24.03 -17.92 2.44
CA VAL A 172 -23.19 -17.45 3.55
C VAL A 172 -21.78 -17.97 3.29
N ASP A 173 -20.84 -17.08 2.98
CA ASP A 173 -19.47 -17.48 2.59
C ASP A 173 -18.76 -18.32 3.66
N LYS A 174 -19.03 -18.08 4.95
CA LYS A 174 -18.55 -18.97 6.02
C LYS A 174 -19.05 -20.39 5.86
N LYS A 175 -20.33 -20.60 5.55
CA LYS A 175 -20.87 -21.95 5.31
C LYS A 175 -20.27 -22.55 4.05
N LEU A 176 -20.10 -21.73 3.01
CA LEU A 176 -19.61 -22.15 1.70
C LEU A 176 -18.14 -22.61 1.72
N TYR A 177 -17.27 -21.97 2.49
CA TYR A 177 -15.83 -22.22 2.44
C TYR A 177 -15.25 -22.97 3.64
N THR A 178 -15.95 -22.94 4.78
CA THR A 178 -15.49 -23.61 6.00
C THR A 178 -16.22 -24.94 6.19
N ASN A 179 -15.90 -25.67 7.27
CA ASN A 179 -16.52 -26.96 7.53
C ASN A 179 -18.03 -26.78 7.78
N TYR A 180 -18.86 -27.40 6.93
CA TYR A 180 -20.30 -27.36 7.04
C TYR A 180 -20.83 -28.79 7.17
N GLN A 181 -21.44 -29.11 8.32
CA GLN A 181 -21.86 -30.47 8.68
C GLN A 181 -23.31 -30.47 9.18
N GLN A 182 -24.20 -29.78 8.47
CA GLN A 182 -25.61 -29.60 8.87
C GLN A 182 -26.61 -30.30 7.93
N GLY A 183 -26.14 -31.12 7.00
CA GLY A 183 -26.97 -31.82 6.03
C GLY A 183 -27.15 -31.00 4.75
N GLU A 184 -28.36 -31.02 4.18
CA GLU A 184 -28.72 -30.19 3.02
C GLU A 184 -29.54 -28.97 3.45
N GLU A 185 -29.12 -27.78 3.05
CA GLU A 185 -29.82 -26.51 3.27
C GLU A 185 -30.36 -25.98 1.94
N LEU A 186 -31.67 -25.77 1.87
CA LEU A 186 -32.30 -25.12 0.72
C LEU A 186 -31.85 -23.64 0.67
N LEU A 187 -31.17 -23.26 -0.40
CA LEU A 187 -30.74 -21.89 -0.62
C LEU A 187 -31.75 -21.08 -1.43
N LYS A 188 -32.35 -21.71 -2.46
CA LYS A 188 -33.27 -21.03 -3.37
C LYS A 188 -34.20 -21.99 -4.10
N GLU A 189 -35.47 -21.61 -4.18
CA GLU A 189 -36.41 -22.15 -5.17
C GLU A 189 -36.42 -21.23 -6.39
N VAL A 190 -36.22 -21.79 -7.58
CA VAL A 190 -36.33 -21.07 -8.85
C VAL A 190 -37.67 -21.42 -9.48
N LYS A 191 -38.47 -20.40 -9.76
CA LYS A 191 -39.82 -20.53 -10.30
C LYS A 191 -39.90 -20.02 -11.73
N GLU A 192 -40.79 -20.60 -12.53
CA GLU A 192 -41.14 -20.14 -13.86
C GLU A 192 -42.66 -19.99 -14.00
N LYS A 193 -43.10 -19.10 -14.91
CA LYS A 193 -44.53 -18.95 -15.22
C LYS A 193 -44.96 -20.11 -16.13
N LYS A 194 -46.16 -20.64 -15.92
CA LYS A 194 -46.74 -21.61 -16.84
C LYS A 194 -46.99 -20.99 -18.22
N GLU A 195 -46.75 -21.78 -19.27
CA GLU A 195 -47.03 -21.40 -20.66
C GLU A 195 -48.54 -21.40 -21.00
N ASP A 196 -49.40 -21.91 -20.11
CA ASP A 196 -50.85 -22.10 -20.35
C ASP A 196 -51.72 -20.84 -20.21
N GLY A 197 -51.10 -19.66 -20.09
CA GLY A 197 -51.81 -18.39 -19.98
C GLY A 197 -52.41 -18.10 -18.59
N THR A 198 -52.25 -19.01 -17.62
CA THR A 198 -52.57 -18.71 -16.21
C THR A 198 -51.35 -18.09 -15.52
N GLU A 199 -51.54 -17.00 -14.76
CA GLU A 199 -50.49 -16.42 -13.92
C GLU A 199 -50.20 -17.29 -12.68
N THR A 200 -49.80 -18.54 -12.89
CA THR A 200 -49.31 -19.42 -11.82
C THR A 200 -47.82 -19.70 -11.98
N GLU A 201 -47.06 -19.45 -10.92
CA GLU A 201 -45.64 -19.80 -10.82
C GLU A 201 -45.48 -21.26 -10.39
N VAL A 202 -44.67 -22.03 -11.11
CA VAL A 202 -44.29 -23.40 -10.76
C VAL A 202 -42.81 -23.45 -10.41
N ILE A 203 -42.44 -24.32 -9.47
CA ILE A 203 -41.03 -24.56 -9.13
C ILE A 203 -40.39 -25.30 -10.29
N LYS A 204 -39.37 -24.69 -10.90
CA LYS A 204 -38.57 -25.32 -11.95
C LYS A 204 -37.51 -26.23 -11.35
N PHE A 205 -36.81 -25.73 -10.34
CA PHE A 205 -35.84 -26.48 -9.55
C PHE A 205 -35.54 -25.78 -8.22
N LYS A 206 -34.91 -26.52 -7.31
CA LYS A 206 -34.46 -26.12 -5.98
C LYS A 206 -32.95 -26.30 -5.89
N ILE A 207 -32.26 -25.34 -5.30
CA ILE A 207 -30.79 -25.34 -5.12
C ILE A 207 -30.48 -25.53 -3.63
N TYR A 208 -29.69 -26.55 -3.32
CA TYR A 208 -29.26 -26.89 -1.96
C TYR A 208 -27.75 -26.78 -1.80
N LEU A 209 -27.30 -26.33 -0.62
CA LEU A 209 -25.93 -26.51 -0.13
C LEU A 209 -25.87 -27.83 0.67
N LYS A 210 -24.89 -28.67 0.40
CA LYS A 210 -24.63 -29.95 1.09
C LYS A 210 -23.57 -29.79 2.16
N SER A 211 -23.53 -30.69 3.14
CA SER A 211 -22.37 -30.87 4.03
C SER A 211 -21.08 -31.06 3.23
N HIS A 212 -20.01 -30.37 3.63
CA HIS A 212 -18.68 -30.50 3.05
C HIS A 212 -17.58 -30.12 4.06
N SER A 213 -16.35 -30.57 3.80
CA SER A 213 -15.17 -30.16 4.56
C SER A 213 -14.73 -28.75 4.15
N HIS A 214 -13.89 -28.12 4.98
CA HIS A 214 -13.30 -26.82 4.63
C HIS A 214 -12.34 -26.93 3.44
N PHE A 215 -12.13 -25.82 2.72
CA PHE A 215 -11.17 -25.78 1.61
C PHE A 215 -9.77 -25.25 1.99
N GLY A 216 -9.51 -24.99 3.27
CA GLY A 216 -8.18 -24.60 3.76
C GLY A 216 -7.72 -23.24 3.24
N ILE A 217 -8.66 -22.31 3.04
CA ILE A 217 -8.41 -20.97 2.53
C ILE A 217 -7.84 -20.09 3.65
N PRO A 218 -6.62 -19.53 3.48
CA PRO A 218 -6.09 -18.54 4.41
C PRO A 218 -6.96 -17.29 4.47
N LEU A 219 -6.92 -16.62 5.61
CA LEU A 219 -7.77 -15.46 5.87
C LEU A 219 -7.56 -14.35 4.83
N LEU A 220 -6.30 -14.04 4.53
CA LEU A 220 -5.96 -12.96 3.60
C LEU A 220 -6.27 -13.31 2.14
N SER A 221 -6.37 -14.60 1.80
CA SER A 221 -6.82 -15.02 0.46
C SER A 221 -8.26 -14.59 0.21
N ARG A 222 -9.15 -14.74 1.19
CA ARG A 222 -10.53 -14.23 1.09
C ARG A 222 -10.60 -12.70 1.17
N MET A 223 -9.71 -12.06 1.94
CA MET A 223 -9.73 -10.60 2.10
C MET A 223 -9.29 -9.85 0.83
N TYR A 224 -8.31 -10.42 0.13
CA TYR A 224 -7.72 -9.83 -1.07
C TYR A 224 -8.13 -10.52 -2.36
N ALA A 225 -9.13 -11.41 -2.31
CA ALA A 225 -9.82 -11.89 -3.50
C ALA A 225 -10.54 -10.71 -4.21
N PRO A 226 -10.65 -10.74 -5.54
CA PRO A 226 -11.36 -9.71 -6.29
C PRO A 226 -12.86 -9.79 -6.02
N TYR A 227 -13.53 -8.65 -6.09
CA TYR A 227 -14.98 -8.57 -6.01
C TYR A 227 -15.52 -7.68 -7.12
N LYS A 228 -16.83 -7.75 -7.38
CA LYS A 228 -17.46 -6.95 -8.42
C LYS A 228 -17.22 -5.45 -8.20
N GLY A 229 -16.52 -4.83 -9.15
CA GLY A 229 -16.18 -3.40 -9.08
C GLY A 229 -14.92 -3.08 -8.27
N ASP A 230 -14.09 -4.08 -7.94
CA ASP A 230 -12.81 -3.87 -7.28
C ASP A 230 -11.91 -2.90 -8.08
N ARG A 231 -11.42 -1.86 -7.40
CA ARG A 231 -10.56 -0.82 -7.95
C ARG A 231 -9.16 -0.82 -7.36
N ARG A 232 -8.84 -1.80 -6.50
CA ARG A 232 -7.54 -1.88 -5.81
C ARG A 232 -6.41 -2.22 -6.77
N GLY A 233 -6.70 -2.91 -7.88
CA GLY A 233 -5.70 -3.27 -8.89
C GLY A 233 -4.63 -4.23 -8.36
N LEU A 234 -5.01 -5.18 -7.50
CA LEU A 234 -4.07 -6.12 -6.88
C LEU A 234 -3.66 -7.27 -7.82
N GLY A 235 -4.48 -7.57 -8.83
CA GLY A 235 -4.25 -8.66 -9.79
C GLY A 235 -4.46 -10.08 -9.25
N ASN A 236 -4.84 -10.23 -7.98
CA ASN A 236 -4.98 -11.53 -7.33
C ASN A 236 -6.09 -12.37 -7.98
N GLY A 237 -5.88 -13.68 -8.01
CA GLY A 237 -6.94 -14.65 -8.27
C GLY A 237 -7.97 -14.76 -7.13
N ASP A 238 -8.87 -15.72 -7.28
CA ASP A 238 -9.92 -16.07 -6.33
C ASP A 238 -9.38 -16.57 -4.97
N GLU A 239 -10.27 -16.90 -4.03
CA GLU A 239 -9.88 -17.35 -2.69
C GLU A 239 -9.01 -18.61 -2.67
N LEU A 240 -9.25 -19.56 -3.58
CA LEU A 240 -8.55 -20.84 -3.66
C LEU A 240 -7.23 -20.77 -4.43
N SER A 241 -7.03 -19.73 -5.26
CA SER A 241 -5.70 -19.37 -5.78
C SER A 241 -4.68 -19.13 -4.66
N LYS A 242 -5.18 -18.69 -3.50
CA LYS A 242 -4.41 -18.24 -2.33
C LYS A 242 -3.52 -17.02 -2.60
N ASP A 243 -3.74 -16.31 -3.69
CA ASP A 243 -2.92 -15.16 -4.08
C ASP A 243 -2.97 -14.05 -3.03
N GLY A 244 -4.13 -13.78 -2.45
CA GLY A 244 -4.26 -12.79 -1.38
C GLY A 244 -3.34 -13.04 -0.19
N TRP A 245 -3.07 -14.30 0.14
CA TRP A 245 -2.14 -14.66 1.20
C TRP A 245 -0.68 -14.71 0.71
N LYS A 246 -0.44 -15.30 -0.47
CA LYS A 246 0.90 -15.38 -1.08
C LYS A 246 1.48 -14.00 -1.30
N TYR A 247 0.69 -13.04 -1.76
CA TYR A 247 1.09 -11.67 -2.07
C TYR A 247 0.48 -10.65 -1.10
N LYS A 248 0.27 -11.04 0.16
CA LYS A 248 -0.09 -10.09 1.22
C LYS A 248 0.98 -9.03 1.44
N GLY A 249 0.66 -8.02 2.24
CA GLY A 249 1.56 -6.92 2.54
C GLY A 249 2.90 -7.38 3.13
N ARG A 250 4.00 -6.98 2.48
CA ARG A 250 5.39 -7.20 2.95
C ARG A 250 6.28 -5.97 2.77
N GLY A 251 7.37 -5.93 3.51
CA GLY A 251 8.35 -4.85 3.49
C GLY A 251 7.89 -3.59 4.22
N LEU A 252 8.70 -2.52 4.11
CA LEU A 252 8.49 -1.28 4.86
C LEU A 252 7.31 -0.43 4.36
N LYS A 253 6.75 -0.75 3.18
CA LYS A 253 5.57 -0.09 2.59
C LYS A 253 4.47 -1.08 2.17
N GLN A 254 4.38 -2.24 2.81
CA GLN A 254 3.29 -3.21 2.60
C GLN A 254 3.02 -3.51 1.11
N LEU A 255 4.03 -3.97 0.36
CA LEU A 255 3.87 -4.47 -1.00
C LEU A 255 2.79 -5.55 -1.04
N THR A 256 1.65 -5.27 -1.67
CA THR A 256 0.43 -6.08 -1.61
C THR A 256 -0.16 -6.31 -3.00
N GLY A 257 -0.56 -7.54 -3.31
CA GLY A 257 -1.16 -7.95 -4.58
C GLY A 257 -0.13 -8.39 -5.61
N ILE A 258 -0.42 -9.48 -6.35
CA ILE A 258 0.51 -10.05 -7.34
C ILE A 258 0.96 -9.05 -8.39
N ASP A 259 0.10 -8.11 -8.81
CA ASP A 259 0.48 -7.07 -9.79
C ASP A 259 1.56 -6.13 -9.25
N ASN A 260 1.54 -5.82 -7.96
CA ASN A 260 2.60 -5.03 -7.34
C ASN A 260 3.89 -5.86 -7.19
N TYR A 261 3.81 -7.16 -6.90
CA TYR A 261 4.99 -8.03 -6.88
C TYR A 261 5.62 -8.17 -8.29
N LYS A 262 4.81 -8.24 -9.35
CA LYS A 262 5.23 -8.16 -10.77
C LYS A 262 5.96 -6.86 -11.07
N ASN A 263 5.33 -5.73 -10.72
CA ASN A 263 5.88 -4.42 -10.99
C ASN A 263 7.17 -4.16 -10.21
N PHE A 264 7.23 -4.59 -8.95
CA PHE A 264 8.45 -4.54 -8.15
C PHE A 264 9.55 -5.44 -8.73
N THR A 265 9.21 -6.67 -9.15
CA THR A 265 10.14 -7.58 -9.85
C THR A 265 10.77 -6.91 -11.06
N LYS A 266 9.95 -6.31 -11.93
CA LYS A 266 10.42 -5.60 -13.12
C LYS A 266 11.32 -4.41 -12.76
N TYR A 267 10.90 -3.60 -11.80
CA TYR A 267 11.67 -2.44 -11.36
C TYR A 267 13.02 -2.85 -10.78
N ARG A 268 13.01 -3.73 -9.79
CA ARG A 268 14.19 -4.15 -9.04
C ARG A 268 15.22 -4.82 -9.94
N ASN A 269 14.79 -5.60 -10.93
CA ASN A 269 15.69 -6.22 -11.90
C ASN A 269 16.18 -5.26 -12.99
N GLY A 270 15.58 -4.06 -13.10
CA GLY A 270 15.94 -3.03 -14.06
C GLY A 270 16.77 -1.87 -13.49
N VAL A 271 17.00 -1.85 -12.18
CA VAL A 271 17.84 -0.85 -11.50
C VAL A 271 18.98 -1.53 -10.74
N THR A 272 20.04 -0.79 -10.46
CA THR A 272 21.16 -1.27 -9.64
C THR A 272 20.96 -0.83 -8.20
N PHE A 273 21.03 -1.79 -7.27
CA PHE A 273 21.15 -1.53 -5.84
C PHE A 273 22.60 -1.80 -5.43
N THR A 274 23.29 -0.79 -4.91
CA THR A 274 24.70 -0.87 -4.51
C THR A 274 24.97 -2.08 -3.60
N ASP A 275 26.00 -2.88 -3.91
CA ASP A 275 26.39 -4.13 -3.22
C ASP A 275 25.36 -5.28 -3.22
N ASP A 276 24.24 -5.17 -3.94
CA ASP A 276 23.31 -6.29 -4.09
C ASP A 276 23.81 -7.24 -5.19
N THR A 277 24.25 -8.43 -4.79
CA THR A 277 24.83 -9.46 -5.68
C THR A 277 23.87 -10.59 -6.02
N SER A 278 22.60 -10.49 -5.63
CA SER A 278 21.64 -11.61 -5.72
C SER A 278 21.17 -11.95 -7.14
N GLY A 279 21.60 -11.20 -8.17
CA GLY A 279 21.17 -11.43 -9.56
C GLY A 279 19.69 -11.12 -9.76
N LYS A 280 19.08 -11.56 -10.87
CA LYS A 280 17.64 -11.34 -11.12
C LYS A 280 16.79 -12.23 -10.21
N ILE A 281 15.74 -11.66 -9.63
CA ILE A 281 14.79 -12.39 -8.78
C ILE A 281 13.39 -12.19 -9.34
N ASP A 282 12.65 -13.27 -9.49
CA ASP A 282 11.21 -13.26 -9.74
C ASP A 282 10.50 -13.37 -8.40
N PHE A 283 9.92 -12.27 -7.89
CA PHE A 283 9.19 -12.26 -6.62
C PHE A 283 7.77 -12.81 -6.73
N GLU A 284 7.29 -13.07 -7.94
CA GLU A 284 6.03 -13.75 -8.23
C GLU A 284 6.18 -15.27 -8.06
N LYS A 285 7.40 -15.77 -8.24
CA LYS A 285 7.69 -17.20 -8.24
C LYS A 285 7.12 -17.89 -7.01
N ASN A 286 6.19 -18.79 -7.27
CA ASN A 286 5.56 -19.62 -6.27
C ASN A 286 6.04 -21.07 -6.43
N ASP A 287 6.81 -21.55 -5.46
CA ASP A 287 7.24 -22.94 -5.37
C ASP A 287 6.33 -23.76 -4.42
N ASP A 288 5.16 -23.23 -4.06
CA ASP A 288 4.13 -23.94 -3.29
C ASP A 288 3.53 -25.08 -4.13
N LEU A 289 3.84 -26.32 -3.74
CA LEU A 289 3.34 -27.55 -4.36
C LEU A 289 2.01 -28.04 -3.74
N GLY A 290 1.39 -27.25 -2.86
CA GLY A 290 0.05 -27.52 -2.32
C GLY A 290 0.00 -27.95 -0.85
N SER A 291 1.12 -28.10 -0.14
CA SER A 291 1.10 -28.38 1.30
C SER A 291 0.93 -27.09 2.12
N PRO A 292 0.18 -27.09 3.25
CA PRO A 292 0.09 -25.95 4.16
C PRO A 292 1.43 -25.42 4.67
N GLN A 293 2.49 -26.24 4.70
CA GLN A 293 3.85 -25.84 5.02
C GLN A 293 4.63 -25.27 3.81
N ASP A 294 4.18 -25.50 2.58
CA ASP A 294 4.84 -25.09 1.33
C ASP A 294 4.56 -23.63 0.96
N ALA A 295 3.51 -23.03 1.51
CA ALA A 295 3.14 -21.65 1.27
C ALA A 295 4.21 -20.63 1.75
N LYS A 296 5.29 -21.07 2.41
CA LYS A 296 6.45 -20.20 2.73
C LYS A 296 7.63 -20.32 1.76
N LYS A 297 7.49 -21.06 0.65
CA LYS A 297 8.60 -21.45 -0.22
C LYS A 297 8.77 -20.60 -1.48
N GLY A 298 7.82 -19.71 -1.80
CA GLY A 298 7.95 -18.81 -2.94
C GLY A 298 8.87 -17.61 -2.68
N ASN A 299 9.33 -16.95 -3.73
CA ASN A 299 10.21 -15.79 -3.62
C ASN A 299 9.51 -14.55 -3.05
N TYR A 300 8.17 -14.48 -3.05
CA TYR A 300 7.42 -13.38 -2.44
C TYR A 300 7.77 -13.16 -0.97
N VAL A 301 8.14 -14.22 -0.23
CA VAL A 301 8.53 -14.09 1.20
C VAL A 301 9.80 -13.26 1.38
N LYS A 302 10.65 -13.18 0.34
CA LYS A 302 11.90 -12.41 0.37
C LYS A 302 11.65 -10.93 0.63
N VAL A 303 10.49 -10.40 0.25
CA VAL A 303 10.15 -8.98 0.48
C VAL A 303 10.11 -8.63 1.99
N SER A 304 9.94 -9.62 2.87
CA SER A 304 10.08 -9.45 4.32
C SER A 304 11.54 -9.44 4.81
N GLU A 305 12.51 -9.81 3.99
CA GLU A 305 13.93 -9.73 4.34
C GLU A 305 14.39 -8.26 4.30
N PRO A 306 15.29 -7.81 5.19
CA PRO A 306 15.57 -6.39 5.39
C PRO A 306 16.00 -5.61 4.13
N MET A 307 16.82 -6.22 3.28
CA MET A 307 17.28 -5.61 2.03
C MET A 307 16.10 -5.36 1.08
N TYR A 308 15.33 -6.39 0.76
CA TYR A 308 14.20 -6.29 -0.17
C TYR A 308 13.03 -5.50 0.41
N ALA A 309 12.86 -5.47 1.73
CA ALA A 309 11.92 -4.60 2.42
C ALA A 309 12.22 -3.11 2.18
N VAL A 310 13.50 -2.74 2.12
CA VAL A 310 13.93 -1.38 1.75
C VAL A 310 13.80 -1.15 0.24
N GLN A 311 14.26 -2.08 -0.60
CA GLN A 311 14.17 -1.94 -2.05
C GLN A 311 12.71 -1.76 -2.53
N SER A 312 11.77 -2.51 -1.98
CA SER A 312 10.34 -2.38 -2.30
C SER A 312 9.75 -1.06 -1.81
N ALA A 313 10.17 -0.55 -0.65
CA ALA A 313 9.75 0.78 -0.19
C ALA A 313 10.31 1.92 -1.07
N LEU A 314 11.53 1.77 -1.57
CA LEU A 314 12.15 2.70 -2.52
C LEU A 314 11.50 2.63 -3.91
N TRP A 315 11.00 1.45 -4.32
CA TRP A 315 10.17 1.34 -5.51
C TRP A 315 8.88 2.14 -5.36
N PHE A 316 8.11 1.97 -4.27
CA PHE A 316 6.92 2.80 -4.03
C PHE A 316 7.24 4.30 -3.95
N TRP A 317 8.41 4.65 -3.41
CA TRP A 317 8.86 6.03 -3.34
C TRP A 317 9.06 6.68 -4.72
N ASN A 318 9.66 5.92 -5.66
CA ASN A 318 10.13 6.46 -6.93
C ASN A 318 9.24 6.12 -8.14
N LYS A 319 8.55 4.97 -8.13
CA LYS A 319 7.90 4.38 -9.31
C LYS A 319 6.63 3.56 -9.06
N GLY A 320 6.29 3.22 -7.81
CA GLY A 320 5.23 2.25 -7.55
C GLY A 320 3.82 2.79 -7.81
N SER A 321 3.45 3.87 -7.15
CA SER A 321 2.13 4.49 -7.26
C SER A 321 2.24 6.00 -7.36
N GLN A 322 1.23 6.62 -7.97
CA GLN A 322 1.21 8.05 -8.25
C GLN A 322 -0.03 8.71 -7.70
N LYS A 323 0.12 9.99 -7.37
CA LYS A 323 -0.99 10.91 -7.17
C LYS A 323 -0.76 12.11 -8.07
N ASP A 324 -1.79 12.51 -8.82
CA ASP A 324 -1.75 13.67 -9.72
C ASP A 324 -0.56 13.60 -10.70
N ASN A 325 -0.37 12.41 -11.29
CA ASN A 325 0.70 12.05 -12.23
C ASN A 325 2.14 12.21 -11.70
N LYS A 326 2.31 12.30 -10.38
CA LYS A 326 3.61 12.41 -9.72
C LYS A 326 3.81 11.31 -8.68
N TYR A 327 5.04 10.87 -8.53
CA TYR A 327 5.46 9.90 -7.51
C TYR A 327 5.65 10.57 -6.14
N ALA A 328 5.76 9.75 -5.10
CA ALA A 328 5.93 10.24 -3.73
C ALA A 328 7.19 11.11 -3.56
N VAL A 329 8.30 10.76 -4.22
CA VAL A 329 9.54 11.56 -4.20
C VAL A 329 9.33 13.01 -4.70
N GLU A 330 8.53 13.20 -5.74
CA GLU A 330 8.26 14.52 -6.35
C GLU A 330 7.33 15.37 -5.48
N HIS A 331 6.37 14.75 -4.79
CA HIS A 331 5.52 15.46 -3.82
C HIS A 331 6.30 15.86 -2.56
N ALA A 332 7.27 15.03 -2.16
CA ALA A 332 8.11 15.30 -1.01
C ALA A 332 9.00 16.53 -1.22
N GLU A 333 9.45 16.79 -2.44
CA GLU A 333 10.20 18.01 -2.81
C GLU A 333 9.40 19.29 -2.55
N ASN A 334 8.07 19.21 -2.66
CA ASN A 334 7.16 20.33 -2.46
C ASN A 334 6.65 20.45 -1.01
N ASP A 335 7.20 19.65 -0.10
CA ASP A 335 6.80 19.58 1.30
C ASP A 335 5.29 19.28 1.48
N ASP A 336 4.72 18.39 0.66
CA ASP A 336 3.29 18.04 0.72
C ASP A 336 3.07 16.61 1.23
N VAL A 337 2.96 16.48 2.56
CA VAL A 337 2.77 15.16 3.20
C VAL A 337 1.46 14.49 2.80
N ASN A 338 0.43 15.25 2.42
CA ASN A 338 -0.86 14.72 2.04
C ASN A 338 -0.79 14.08 0.64
N LEU A 339 -0.14 14.76 -0.31
CA LEU A 339 0.07 14.20 -1.64
C LEU A 339 1.10 13.06 -1.61
N VAL A 340 2.14 13.13 -0.77
CA VAL A 340 3.03 11.99 -0.51
C VAL A 340 2.24 10.79 0.01
N SER A 341 1.38 10.98 1.02
CA SER A 341 0.57 9.91 1.60
C SER A 341 -0.38 9.29 0.58
N LYS A 342 -1.05 10.11 -0.23
CA LYS A 342 -1.95 9.65 -1.30
C LYS A 342 -1.19 8.97 -2.45
N ALA A 343 0.04 9.39 -2.73
CA ALA A 343 0.89 8.71 -3.70
C ALA A 343 1.36 7.35 -3.18
N VAL A 344 1.57 7.19 -1.86
CA VAL A 344 1.88 5.88 -1.25
C VAL A 344 0.64 4.98 -1.19
N ASN A 345 -0.50 5.50 -0.75
CA ASN A 345 -1.76 4.77 -0.71
C ASN A 345 -2.95 5.71 -0.90
N ALA A 346 -3.51 5.73 -2.12
CA ALA A 346 -4.62 6.61 -2.48
C ALA A 346 -5.94 6.27 -1.77
N PHE A 347 -6.09 5.04 -1.28
CA PHE A 347 -7.31 4.56 -0.62
C PHE A 347 -7.28 4.78 0.89
N ASP A 348 -6.09 5.01 1.48
CA ASP A 348 -5.93 5.24 2.92
C ASP A 348 -6.09 6.73 3.28
N THR A 349 -7.31 7.24 3.10
CA THR A 349 -7.63 8.63 3.45
C THR A 349 -7.82 8.85 4.96
N GLU A 350 -8.03 7.79 5.72
CA GLU A 350 -8.36 7.86 7.15
C GLU A 350 -7.12 8.07 8.02
N ASN A 351 -5.96 7.57 7.58
CA ASN A 351 -4.72 7.70 8.34
C ASN A 351 -3.84 8.89 7.90
N LEU A 352 -4.36 9.82 7.10
CA LEU A 352 -3.60 11.00 6.65
C LEU A 352 -3.08 11.84 7.83
N ALA A 353 -3.91 12.07 8.84
CA ALA A 353 -3.52 12.81 10.04
C ALA A 353 -2.44 12.09 10.87
N ILE A 354 -2.46 10.75 10.88
CA ILE A 354 -1.44 9.94 11.57
C ILE A 354 -0.09 10.07 10.85
N ARG A 355 -0.09 9.99 9.51
CA ARG A 355 1.10 10.20 8.68
C ARG A 355 1.66 11.61 8.82
N GLU A 356 0.79 12.63 8.83
CA GLU A 356 1.18 14.02 9.13
C GLU A 356 1.80 14.13 10.53
N GLY A 357 1.27 13.41 11.53
CA GLY A 357 1.84 13.33 12.87
C GLY A 357 3.29 12.80 12.89
N TYR A 358 3.56 11.68 12.21
CA TYR A 358 4.93 11.17 12.09
C TYR A 358 5.84 12.13 11.33
N TYR A 359 5.31 12.79 10.30
CA TYR A 359 6.05 13.79 9.56
C TYR A 359 6.43 14.99 10.43
N ASN A 360 5.48 15.51 11.22
CA ASN A 360 5.73 16.58 12.17
C ASN A 360 6.80 16.17 13.21
N ASN A 361 6.83 14.91 13.63
CA ASN A 361 7.89 14.40 14.50
C ASN A 361 9.25 14.33 13.81
N ALA A 362 9.31 13.83 12.57
CA ALA A 362 10.55 13.71 11.80
C ALA A 362 11.21 15.07 11.55
N ARG A 363 10.43 16.16 11.48
CA ARG A 363 10.92 17.50 11.15
C ARG A 363 11.56 18.26 12.30
N LYS A 364 11.28 17.86 13.53
CA LYS A 364 11.74 18.55 14.75
C LYS A 364 13.26 18.62 14.83
N LYS A 365 13.73 19.59 15.61
CA LYS A 365 15.14 19.90 15.87
C LYS A 365 15.98 18.71 16.36
N ASP A 366 15.38 17.81 17.13
CA ASP A 366 16.04 16.61 17.64
C ASP A 366 15.88 15.38 16.75
N ALA A 367 15.31 15.55 15.54
CA ALA A 367 15.16 14.52 14.53
C ALA A 367 15.95 14.89 13.25
N ILE A 368 15.27 15.08 12.10
CA ILE A 368 15.94 15.46 10.84
C ILE A 368 16.26 16.96 10.81
N ASP A 369 15.53 17.76 11.57
CA ASP A 369 15.66 19.22 11.70
C ASP A 369 15.53 19.95 10.35
N ILE A 370 14.27 20.10 9.91
CA ILE A 370 13.95 20.77 8.63
C ILE A 370 14.03 22.30 8.76
N VAL A 371 13.80 22.85 9.97
CA VAL A 371 13.99 24.28 10.21
C VAL A 371 15.45 24.68 10.05
N ARG A 372 16.40 23.89 10.60
CA ARG A 372 17.84 24.08 10.34
C ARG A 372 18.17 23.95 8.86
N HIS A 373 17.61 22.97 8.16
CA HIS A 373 17.83 22.82 6.72
C HIS A 373 17.48 24.11 5.96
N HIS A 374 16.29 24.67 6.18
CA HIS A 374 15.89 25.92 5.53
C HIS A 374 16.65 27.14 6.07
N THR A 375 17.09 27.11 7.32
CA THR A 375 17.93 28.17 7.92
C THR A 375 19.30 28.22 7.25
N ASP A 376 19.97 27.06 7.11
CA ASP A 376 21.25 26.96 6.42
C ASP A 376 21.15 27.48 4.97
N ILE A 377 20.07 27.11 4.26
CA ILE A 377 19.80 27.58 2.90
C ILE A 377 19.50 29.08 2.87
N TYR A 378 18.73 29.61 3.82
CA TYR A 378 18.42 31.04 3.88
C TYR A 378 19.68 31.86 4.15
N ASP A 379 20.52 31.42 5.08
CA ASP A 379 21.68 32.20 5.51
C ASP A 379 22.80 32.20 4.47
N ASN A 380 22.89 31.17 3.60
CA ASN A 380 24.02 30.98 2.67
C ASN A 380 23.63 30.89 1.19
N GLY A 381 22.34 30.76 0.87
CA GLY A 381 21.87 30.48 -0.49
C GLY A 381 21.70 31.71 -1.38
N THR A 382 21.32 31.45 -2.63
CA THR A 382 20.93 32.45 -3.63
C THR A 382 19.64 33.17 -3.21
N ASP A 383 19.31 34.28 -3.87
CA ASP A 383 18.07 35.03 -3.56
C ASP A 383 16.81 34.18 -3.77
N GLU A 384 16.79 33.29 -4.76
CA GLU A 384 15.67 32.36 -4.98
C GLU A 384 15.59 31.30 -3.88
N GLN A 385 16.74 30.79 -3.42
CA GLN A 385 16.81 29.87 -2.28
C GLN A 385 16.33 30.54 -0.98
N LYS A 386 16.72 31.79 -0.74
CA LYS A 386 16.25 32.59 0.40
C LYS A 386 14.73 32.76 0.37
N LYS A 387 14.18 33.14 -0.78
CA LYS A 387 12.73 33.26 -0.99
C LYS A 387 12.01 31.94 -0.71
N THR A 388 12.54 30.82 -1.21
CA THR A 388 11.99 29.49 -0.96
C THR A 388 12.01 29.12 0.52
N SER A 389 13.12 29.36 1.23
CA SER A 389 13.21 29.12 2.68
C SER A 389 12.31 30.05 3.49
N LYS A 390 12.18 31.33 3.13
CA LYS A 390 11.24 32.27 3.77
C LYS A 390 9.79 31.78 3.61
N ALA A 391 9.42 31.31 2.43
CA ALA A 391 8.10 30.72 2.17
C ALA A 391 7.84 29.45 3.01
N TYR A 392 8.86 28.62 3.23
CA TYR A 392 8.77 27.51 4.17
C TYR A 392 8.48 27.99 5.59
N PHE A 393 9.20 28.98 6.11
CA PHE A 393 8.96 29.47 7.47
C PHE A 393 7.57 30.07 7.62
N GLU A 394 7.08 30.81 6.62
CA GLU A 394 5.70 31.32 6.58
C GLU A 394 4.65 30.21 6.60
N LYS A 395 4.87 29.12 5.83
CA LYS A 395 3.97 27.95 5.80
C LYS A 395 3.88 27.25 7.15
N TRP A 396 4.95 27.25 7.94
CA TRP A 396 5.07 26.43 9.15
C TRP A 396 5.03 27.19 10.48
N LYS A 397 5.04 28.52 10.47
CA LYS A 397 5.04 29.36 11.68
C LYS A 397 3.95 29.04 12.72
N ASP A 398 2.81 28.52 12.28
CA ASP A 398 1.68 28.19 13.17
C ASP A 398 1.73 26.74 13.68
N LYS A 399 2.68 25.93 13.18
CA LYS A 399 2.84 24.51 13.50
C LYS A 399 4.23 24.15 14.06
N ASP A 400 5.22 25.05 13.94
CA ASP A 400 6.61 24.84 14.34
C ASP A 400 7.20 26.13 14.94
N ASP A 401 7.46 26.12 16.25
CA ASP A 401 7.95 27.28 16.99
C ASP A 401 9.33 27.77 16.52
N GLU A 402 10.20 26.86 16.05
CA GLU A 402 11.52 27.23 15.55
C GLU A 402 11.39 27.92 14.17
N ALA A 403 10.44 27.46 13.33
CA ALA A 403 10.13 28.13 12.07
C ALA A 403 9.57 29.54 12.31
N LYS A 404 8.66 29.68 13.29
CA LYS A 404 8.12 30.99 13.70
C LYS A 404 9.22 31.94 14.16
N LYS A 405 10.09 31.47 15.05
CA LYS A 405 11.20 32.25 15.58
C LYS A 405 12.13 32.74 14.47
N LYS A 406 12.53 31.85 13.55
CA LYS A 406 13.39 32.23 12.42
C LYS A 406 12.71 33.26 11.49
N LEU A 407 11.41 33.13 11.24
CA LEU A 407 10.66 34.12 10.46
C LEU A 407 10.63 35.49 11.14
N GLU A 408 10.44 35.55 12.46
CA GLU A 408 10.47 36.79 13.24
C GLU A 408 11.86 37.45 13.21
N GLU A 409 12.94 36.66 13.21
CA GLU A 409 14.31 37.16 13.05
C GLU A 409 14.54 37.76 11.66
N ILE A 410 14.06 37.09 10.61
CA ILE A 410 14.14 37.57 9.22
C ILE A 410 13.40 38.91 9.07
N ASN A 411 12.15 38.98 9.54
CA ASN A 411 11.32 40.18 9.41
C ASN A 411 11.79 41.37 10.26
N LYS A 412 12.73 41.17 11.20
CA LYS A 412 13.40 42.25 11.94
C LYS A 412 14.65 42.78 11.25
N ALA A 413 15.24 41.97 10.36
CA ALA A 413 16.45 42.32 9.63
C ALA A 413 16.17 42.98 8.28
N ASP A 414 15.00 42.68 7.69
CA ASP A 414 14.38 43.41 6.57
C ASP A 414 13.81 44.76 7.03
#